data_AF-A0A960YBV6-F1
#
_entry.id   AF-A0A960YBV6-F1
#
_cell.length_a   1.000
_cell.length_b   1.000
_cell.length_c   1.000
_cell.angle_alpha   90.00
_cell.angle_beta   90.00
_cell.angle_gamma   90.00
#
_symmetry.space_group_name_H-M   'P 1'
#
loop_
_entity.id
_entity.type
_entity.pdbx_description
1 polymer ?
#
loop_
_entity_poly.entity_id
_entity_poly.type
_entity_poly.pdbx_seq_one_letter_code
_entity_poly.pdbx_strand_id
1 'polypeptide(L)'
;EVFITEVFNINKVPRNMRLDVKKITKAIKRNSNIPAHYCEEPTSLLEKLKKILPEYSRSKIVILVMSNGSFGGIYKPILELLQNNHEST
;
A
#
# COMPACT_ATOMS: atom_id res chain seq x y z
N GLU A 1 -2.26 -0.34 -9.84
CA GLU A 1 -2.56 0.24 -8.50
C GLU A 1 -1.29 0.74 -7.83
N VAL A 2 -1.36 1.84 -7.08
CA VAL A 2 -0.30 2.30 -6.18
C VAL A 2 -0.89 2.53 -4.80
N PHE A 3 -0.29 1.98 -3.76
CA PHE A 3 -0.71 2.23 -2.38
C PHE A 3 0.45 2.88 -1.64
N ILE A 4 0.18 4.00 -0.96
CA ILE A 4 1.20 4.71 -0.20
C ILE A 4 0.67 4.92 1.21
N THR A 5 1.50 4.51 2.15
CA THR A 5 1.21 4.64 3.57
C THR A 5 1.83 5.88 4.18
N GLU A 6 1.30 6.34 5.31
CA GLU A 6 1.92 7.43 6.03
C GLU A 6 3.31 7.06 6.57
N VAL A 7 4.17 8.07 6.76
CA VAL A 7 5.54 7.85 7.23
C VAL A 7 5.53 7.33 8.67
N PHE A 8 6.07 6.14 8.87
CA PHE A 8 6.20 5.55 10.21
C PHE A 8 7.05 6.45 11.12
N ASN A 9 6.51 6.80 12.29
CA ASN A 9 7.16 7.67 13.28
C ASN A 9 7.68 8.98 12.69
N ILE A 10 6.78 9.76 12.08
CA ILE A 10 7.05 11.08 11.49
C ILE A 10 7.83 12.04 12.41
N ASN A 11 7.73 11.85 13.73
CA ASN A 11 8.44 12.64 14.73
C ASN A 11 9.96 12.44 14.68
N LYS A 12 10.44 11.28 14.23
CA LYS A 12 11.87 11.02 13.97
C LYS A 12 12.37 11.63 12.66
N VAL A 13 11.49 12.17 11.83
CA VAL A 13 11.84 12.80 10.56
C VAL A 13 11.93 14.32 10.73
N PRO A 14 13.06 14.96 10.38
CA PRO A 14 13.19 16.41 10.38
C PRO A 14 12.05 17.08 9.59
N ARG A 15 11.46 18.16 10.11
CA ARG A 15 10.26 18.78 9.54
C ARG A 15 10.42 19.15 8.06
N ASN A 16 11.59 19.63 7.65
CA ASN A 16 11.92 20.00 6.28
C ASN A 16 12.08 18.81 5.33
N MET A 17 12.20 17.58 5.86
CA MET A 17 12.30 16.34 5.09
C MET A 17 11.02 15.52 5.13
N ARG A 18 9.99 15.95 5.87
CA ARG A 18 8.72 15.23 5.97
C ARG A 18 8.00 15.28 4.62
N LEU A 19 7.63 14.12 4.13
CA LEU A 19 6.82 13.97 2.95
C LEU A 19 5.35 14.21 3.29
N ASP A 20 4.64 14.91 2.42
CA ASP A 20 3.18 15.00 2.47
C ASP A 20 2.58 13.89 1.60
N VAL A 21 2.36 12.74 2.21
CA VAL A 21 1.94 11.51 1.51
C VAL A 21 0.58 11.71 0.82
N LYS A 22 -0.32 12.49 1.41
CA LYS A 22 -1.62 12.84 0.81
C LYS A 22 -1.43 13.62 -0.48
N LYS A 23 -0.56 14.64 -0.49
CA LYS A 23 -0.23 15.39 -1.72
C LYS A 23 0.44 14.51 -2.76
N ILE A 24 1.38 13.66 -2.37
CA ILE A 24 2.06 12.73 -3.29
C ILE A 24 1.02 11.81 -3.95
N THR A 25 0.16 11.18 -3.15
CA THR A 25 -0.90 10.29 -3.66
C THR A 25 -1.83 11.03 -4.62
N LYS A 26 -2.25 12.24 -4.28
CA LYS A 26 -3.10 13.08 -5.14
C LYS A 26 -2.39 13.45 -6.45
N ALA A 27 -1.09 13.76 -6.39
CA ALA A 27 -0.29 14.07 -7.57
C ALA A 27 -0.17 12.86 -8.50
N ILE A 28 0.05 11.65 -7.97
CA ILE A 28 0.07 10.41 -8.77
C ILE A 28 -1.26 10.20 -9.47
N LYS A 29 -2.39 10.26 -8.73
CA LYS A 29 -3.73 10.14 -9.33
C LYS A 29 -3.94 11.09 -10.50
N ARG A 30 -3.51 12.35 -10.33
CA ARG A 30 -3.70 13.40 -11.34
C ARG A 30 -2.79 13.24 -12.55
N ASN A 31 -1.56 12.78 -12.33
CA ASN A 31 -0.51 12.90 -13.35
C ASN A 31 -0.23 11.59 -14.11
N SER A 32 -0.56 10.42 -13.57
CA SER A 32 -0.12 9.15 -14.15
C SER A 32 -1.24 8.24 -14.66
N ASN A 33 -2.52 8.64 -14.61
CA ASN A 33 -3.69 7.80 -14.93
C ASN A 33 -3.70 6.43 -14.21
N ILE A 34 -2.90 6.30 -13.15
CA ILE A 34 -2.78 5.09 -12.34
C ILE A 34 -3.60 5.34 -11.08
N PRO A 35 -4.51 4.41 -10.70
CA PRO A 35 -5.20 4.51 -9.43
C PRO A 35 -4.18 4.45 -8.28
N ALA A 36 -4.22 5.48 -7.42
CA ALA A 36 -3.36 5.56 -6.25
C ALA A 36 -4.19 5.64 -4.96
N HIS A 37 -3.72 5.10 -3.85
CA HIS A 37 -4.50 5.00 -2.62
C HIS A 37 -3.67 5.43 -1.43
N TYR A 38 -4.16 6.43 -0.71
CA TYR A 38 -3.59 6.86 0.56
C TYR A 38 -4.07 5.89 1.63
N CYS A 39 -3.13 5.38 2.42
CA CYS A 39 -3.35 4.45 3.51
C CYS A 39 -2.76 5.07 4.78
N GLU A 40 -3.60 5.52 5.71
CA GLU A 40 -3.10 6.19 6.91
C GLU A 40 -2.24 5.26 7.78
N GLU A 41 -2.67 4.01 7.90
CA GLU A 41 -1.99 2.99 8.69
C GLU A 41 -1.78 1.69 7.89
N PRO A 42 -0.83 0.82 8.31
CA PRO A 42 -0.64 -0.50 7.74
C PRO A 42 -1.91 -1.34 7.58
N THR A 43 -2.83 -1.27 8.53
CA THR A 43 -4.12 -1.98 8.52
C THR A 43 -5.01 -1.49 7.37
N SER A 44 -5.07 -0.18 7.15
CA SER A 44 -5.85 0.41 6.05
C SER A 44 -5.35 -0.01 4.66
N LEU A 45 -4.06 -0.29 4.51
CA LEU A 45 -3.48 -0.88 3.30
C LEU A 45 -4.05 -2.28 3.06
N LEU A 46 -4.05 -3.14 4.07
CA LEU A 46 -4.55 -4.51 3.98
C LEU A 46 -6.04 -4.54 3.63
N GLU A 47 -6.85 -3.68 4.25
CA GLU A 47 -8.28 -3.59 3.96
C GLU A 47 -8.56 -3.20 2.51
N LYS A 48 -7.81 -2.22 1.98
CA LYS A 48 -7.94 -1.79 0.58
C LYS A 48 -7.46 -2.87 -0.37
N LEU A 49 -6.35 -3.52 -0.07
CA LEU A 49 -5.80 -4.61 -0.88
C LEU A 49 -6.80 -5.77 -0.94
N LYS A 50 -7.39 -6.18 0.18
CA LYS A 50 -8.41 -7.24 0.24
C LYS A 50 -9.63 -6.95 -0.64
N LYS A 51 -10.02 -5.69 -0.77
CA LYS A 51 -11.15 -5.28 -1.64
C LYS A 51 -10.79 -5.31 -3.12
N ILE A 52 -9.54 -4.99 -3.45
CA ILE A 52 -9.08 -4.82 -4.83
C ILE A 52 -8.61 -6.13 -5.46
N LEU A 53 -8.00 -7.04 -4.68
CA LEU A 53 -7.49 -8.32 -5.20
C LEU A 53 -8.51 -9.15 -6.01
N PRO A 54 -9.79 -9.25 -5.61
CA PRO A 54 -10.80 -9.98 -6.40
C PRO A 54 -10.97 -9.47 -7.84
N GLU A 55 -10.77 -8.17 -8.08
CA GLU A 55 -10.83 -7.56 -9.42
C GLU A 55 -9.76 -8.12 -10.36
N TYR A 56 -8.67 -8.67 -9.81
CA TYR A 56 -7.54 -9.23 -10.54
C TYR A 56 -7.55 -10.77 -10.55
N SER A 57 -8.61 -11.43 -10.10
CA SER A 57 -8.71 -12.90 -9.98
C SER A 57 -8.39 -13.69 -11.26
N ARG A 58 -8.61 -13.10 -12.44
CA ARG A 58 -8.31 -13.72 -13.74
C ARG A 58 -6.98 -13.28 -14.35
N SER A 59 -6.18 -12.52 -13.61
CA SER A 59 -4.93 -11.93 -14.07
C SER A 59 -3.74 -12.44 -13.27
N LYS A 60 -2.60 -12.64 -13.95
CA LYS A 60 -1.32 -12.79 -13.25
C LYS A 60 -0.83 -11.41 -12.85
N ILE A 61 -0.75 -11.16 -11.55
CA ILE A 61 -0.30 -9.87 -11.00
C ILE A 61 1.06 -10.02 -10.32
N VAL A 62 1.85 -8.95 -10.37
CA VAL A 62 3.08 -8.79 -9.60
C VAL A 62 2.85 -7.70 -8.57
N ILE A 63 3.13 -8.00 -7.30
CA ILE A 63 3.02 -7.04 -6.20
C ILE A 63 4.42 -6.68 -5.73
N LEU A 64 4.81 -5.42 -5.92
CA LEU A 64 6.05 -4.86 -5.38
C LEU A 64 5.76 -4.16 -4.06
N VAL A 65 6.34 -4.66 -2.97
CA VAL A 65 6.25 -4.03 -1.65
C VAL A 65 7.60 -3.46 -1.28
N MET A 66 7.64 -2.15 -1.01
CA MET A 66 8.85 -1.45 -0.59
C MET A 66 8.64 -0.88 0.81
N SER A 67 9.43 -1.36 1.77
CA SER A 67 9.41 -0.86 3.13
C SER A 67 10.81 -0.99 3.76
N ASN A 68 11.17 -0.03 4.59
CA ASN A 68 12.44 0.00 5.34
C ASN A 68 12.44 -0.92 6.58
N GLY A 69 11.52 -1.89 6.67
CA GLY A 69 11.47 -2.91 7.71
C GLY A 69 10.80 -2.50 9.02
N SER A 70 10.64 -1.20 9.29
CA SER A 70 10.02 -0.70 10.53
C SER A 70 8.48 -0.58 10.44
N PHE A 71 7.88 -1.13 9.39
CA PHE A 71 6.48 -0.95 9.05
C PHE A 71 5.60 -2.06 9.65
N GLY A 72 5.73 -2.30 10.95
CA GLY A 72 4.85 -3.20 11.72
C GLY A 72 4.76 -4.66 11.23
N GLY A 73 5.72 -5.13 10.44
CA GLY A 73 5.71 -6.50 9.89
C GLY A 73 4.69 -6.75 8.77
N ILE A 74 4.29 -5.73 8.00
CA ILE A 74 3.25 -5.86 6.94
C ILE A 74 3.44 -6.97 5.92
N TYR A 75 4.68 -7.40 5.69
CA TYR A 75 4.96 -8.42 4.68
C TYR A 75 4.24 -9.73 4.99
N LYS A 76 4.21 -10.16 6.26
CA LYS A 76 3.55 -11.41 6.66
C LYS A 76 2.03 -11.37 6.41
N PRO A 77 1.28 -10.35 6.92
CA PRO A 77 -0.14 -10.22 6.60
C PRO A 77 -0.45 -10.09 5.10
N ILE A 78 0.39 -9.40 4.32
CA ILE A 78 0.22 -9.32 2.86
C ILE A 78 0.37 -10.71 2.23
N LEU A 79 1.42 -11.47 2.60
CA LEU A 79 1.64 -12.82 2.09
C LEU A 79 0.48 -13.76 2.44
N GLU A 80 0.02 -13.75 3.70
CA GLU A 80 -1.13 -14.55 4.14
C GLU A 80 -2.41 -14.20 3.37
N LEU A 81 -2.66 -12.90 3.14
CA LEU A 81 -3.79 -12.45 2.33
C LEU A 81 -3.72 -13.01 0.91
N LEU A 82 -2.54 -12.99 0.28
CA LEU A 82 -2.35 -13.46 -1.09
C LEU A 82 -2.48 -14.98 -1.23
N GLN A 83 -1.97 -15.74 -0.25
CA GLN A 83 -2.09 -17.19 -0.22
C GLN A 83 -3.56 -17.62 -0.08
N ASN A 84 -4.30 -17.01 0.86
CA ASN A 84 -5.72 -17.33 1.07
C ASN A 84 -6.61 -16.99 -0.13
N ASN A 85 -6.27 -15.94 -0.89
CA ASN A 85 -6.98 -15.62 -2.13
C ASN A 85 -6.72 -16.66 -3.24
N HIS A 86 -5.55 -17.31 -3.25
CA HIS A 86 -5.25 -18.36 -4.22
C HIS A 86 -6.01 -19.67 -3.94
N GLU A 87 -6.24 -20.01 -2.67
CA GLU A 87 -6.96 -21.23 -2.27
C GLU A 87 -8.49 -21.12 -2.44
N SER A 88 -9.01 -19.92 -2.63
CA SER A 88 -10.45 -19.65 -2.76
C SER A 88 -10.95 -19.61 -4.21
N THR A 89 -10.10 -19.98 -5.18
CA THR A 89 -10.38 -20.00 -6.63
C THR A 89 -10.23 -21.40 -7.19
#